data_AF-G1XTV3-F1
#
_entry.id   AF-G1XTV3-F1
#
_cell.length_a   1.000
_cell.length_b   1.000
_cell.length_c   1.000
_cell.angle_alpha   90.00
_cell.angle_beta   90.00
_cell.angle_gamma   90.00
#
_symmetry.space_group_name_H-M   'P 1'
#
loop_
_entity.id
_entity.type
_entity.pdbx_description
1 polymer ?
#
loop_
_entity_poly.entity_id
_entity_poly.type
_entity_poly.pdbx_seq_one_letter_code
_entity_poly.pdbx_strand_id
1 'polypeptide(L)' 'MAASKSTNQYPRNVLRRIVKAHSGCNISKNADILIYLDYALFLEQLVKEAGIDAKASGEKQITARNVKKAKDTVLKKFRA' A
#
# COMPACT_ATOMS: atom_id res chain seq x y z
N MET A 1 -8.61 -32.93 14.29
CA MET A 1 -7.83 -32.11 13.34
C MET A 1 -8.34 -30.69 13.40
N ALA A 2 -7.60 -29.77 14.02
CA ALA A 2 -7.97 -28.36 14.06
C ALA A 2 -7.58 -27.71 12.73
N ALA A 3 -8.56 -27.20 11.98
CA ALA A 3 -8.30 -26.45 10.76
C ALA A 3 -7.55 -25.16 11.11
N SER A 4 -6.32 -25.02 10.60
CA SER A 4 -5.59 -23.76 10.56
C SER A 4 -6.48 -22.71 9.89
N LYS A 5 -6.92 -21.72 10.67
CA LYS A 5 -7.67 -20.57 10.16
C LYS A 5 -6.73 -19.86 9.19
N SER A 6 -6.98 -19.93 7.88
CA SER A 6 -6.15 -19.28 6.87
C SER A 6 -6.10 -17.78 7.15
N THR A 7 -5.02 -17.30 7.79
CA THR A 7 -4.86 -15.91 8.25
C THR A 7 -4.53 -14.93 7.14
N ASN A 8 -4.79 -15.25 5.87
CA ASN A 8 -4.13 -14.54 4.78
C ASN A 8 -5.02 -14.32 3.56
N GLN A 9 -6.19 -13.72 3.77
CA GLN A 9 -6.93 -13.08 2.69
C GLN A 9 -7.08 -11.62 3.06
N TYR A 10 -6.29 -10.77 2.40
CA TYR A 10 -6.32 -9.31 2.52
C TYR A 10 -7.74 -8.75 2.62
N PRO A 11 -7.97 -7.60 3.28
CA PRO A 11 -9.29 -7.14 3.68
C PRO A 11 -10.15 -6.67 2.49
N ARG A 12 -10.75 -7.62 1.75
CA ARG A 12 -11.52 -7.40 0.52
C ARG A 12 -12.70 -6.43 0.72
N ASN A 13 -13.44 -6.59 1.81
CA ASN A 13 -14.63 -5.77 2.08
C ASN A 13 -14.27 -4.29 2.32
N VAL A 14 -13.19 -4.04 3.07
CA VAL A 14 -12.72 -2.69 3.35
C VAL A 14 -12.22 -2.03 2.07
N LEU A 15 -11.40 -2.75 1.30
CA LEU A 15 -10.85 -2.25 0.04
C LEU A 15 -11.97 -1.90 -0.94
N ARG A 16 -12.96 -2.79 -1.09
CA ARG A 16 -14.11 -2.54 -1.97
C ARG A 16 -14.92 -1.32 -1.54
N ARG A 17 -15.13 -1.12 -0.24
CA ARG A 17 -15.85 0.04 0.29
C ARG A 17 -15.10 1.34 0.01
N ILE A 18 -13.79 1.38 0.23
CA ILE A 18 -12.94 2.56 -0.04
C ILE A 18 -12.97 2.88 -1.54
N VAL A 19 -12.67 1.90 -2.39
CA VAL A 19 -12.61 2.12 -3.83
C VAL A 19 -13.97 2.54 -4.39
N LYS A 20 -15.08 1.93 -3.94
CA LYS A 20 -16.43 2.35 -4.36
C LYS A 20 -16.74 3.79 -3.95
N ALA A 21 -16.35 4.21 -2.74
CA ALA A 21 -16.57 5.57 -2.26
C ALA A 21 -15.78 6.62 -3.06
N HIS A 22 -14.59 6.28 -3.55
CA HIS A 22 -13.73 7.20 -4.30
C HIS A 22 -13.91 7.14 -5.82
N SER A 23 -14.34 6.01 -6.38
CA SER A 23 -14.53 5.84 -7.83
C SER A 23 -15.98 6.03 -8.29
N GLY A 24 -16.97 5.83 -7.40
CA GLY A 24 -18.39 5.78 -7.78
C GLY A 24 -18.77 4.53 -8.60
N CYS A 25 -17.83 3.62 -8.86
CA CYS A 25 -18.05 2.44 -9.69
C CYS A 25 -18.13 1.15 -8.85
N ASN A 26 -18.86 0.16 -9.37
CA ASN A 26 -18.83 -1.20 -8.83
C ASN A 26 -17.55 -1.90 -9.28
N ILE A 27 -16.96 -2.69 -8.37
CA ILE A 27 -15.72 -3.41 -8.62
C ILE A 27 -16.07 -4.80 -9.15
N SER A 28 -15.48 -5.16 -10.29
CA SER A 28 -15.66 -6.48 -10.91
C SER A 28 -15.08 -7.60 -10.03
N LYS A 29 -15.50 -8.84 -10.29
CA LYS A 29 -15.01 -10.03 -9.57
C LYS A 29 -13.48 -10.10 -9.70
N ASN A 30 -12.80 -10.21 -8.57
CA ASN A 30 -11.34 -10.31 -8.45
C ASN A 30 -10.54 -9.06 -8.88
N ALA A 31 -11.16 -7.97 -9.32
CA ALA A 31 -10.43 -6.71 -9.54
C ALA A 31 -9.86 -6.15 -8.22
N ASP A 32 -10.53 -6.43 -7.09
CA ASP A 32 -10.05 -6.07 -5.76
C ASP A 32 -8.72 -6.76 -5.36
N ILE A 33 -8.38 -7.88 -6.00
CA ILE A 33 -7.08 -8.56 -5.78
C ILE A 33 -5.96 -7.74 -6.40
N LEU A 34 -6.17 -7.29 -7.65
CA LEU A 34 -5.19 -6.50 -8.39
C LEU A 34 -4.99 -5.12 -7.75
N ILE A 35 -6.08 -4.49 -7.27
CA ILE A 35 -5.98 -3.22 -6.54
C ILE A 35 -5.20 -3.41 -5.24
N TYR A 36 -5.40 -4.52 -4.52
CA TYR A 36 -4.62 -4.81 -3.32
C TYR A 36 -3.15 -5.06 -3.64
N LEU A 37 -2.84 -5.77 -4.73
CA LEU A 37 -1.47 -5.99 -5.17
C LEU A 37 -0.77 -4.67 -5.51
N ASP A 38 -1.44 -3.79 -6.27
CA ASP A 38 -0.92 -2.47 -6.60
C ASP A 38 -0.66 -1.62 -5.35
N TYR A 39 -1.59 -1.65 -4.38
CA TYR A 39 -1.39 -1.01 -3.08
C TYR A 39 -0.20 -1.59 -2.30
N ALA A 40 -0.01 -2.91 -2.31
CA ALA A 40 1.12 -3.55 -1.63
C ALA A 40 2.47 -3.18 -2.28
N LEU A 41 2.52 -3.14 -3.62
CA LEU A 41 3.69 -2.69 -4.37
C LEU A 41 3.98 -1.21 -4.11
N PHE A 42 2.95 -0.38 -3.99
CA PHE A 42 3.09 1.01 -3.57
C PHE A 42 3.71 1.14 -2.17
N LEU A 43 3.23 0.36 -1.19
CA LEU A 43 3.79 0.36 0.16
C LEU A 43 5.26 -0.11 0.20
N GLU A 44 5.58 -1.16 -0.57
CA GLU A 44 6.95 -1.65 -0.68
C GLU A 44 7.88 -0.55 -1.23
N GLN A 45 7.48 0.11 -2.31
CA GLN A 45 8.26 1.20 -2.90
C GLN A 45 8.37 2.40 -1.92
N LEU A 46 7.29 2.72 -1.21
CA LEU A 46 7.27 3.80 -0.23
C LEU A 46 8.28 3.57 0.90
N VAL A 47 8.33 2.36 1.44
CA VAL A 47 9.27 1.98 2.51
C VAL A 47 10.71 1.97 1.99
N LYS A 48 10.95 1.49 0.77
CA LYS A 48 12.28 1.52 0.13
C LYS A 48 12.81 2.95 0.00
N GLU A 49 12.01 3.86 -0.56
CA GLU A 49 12.39 5.27 -0.75
C GLU A 49 12.59 5.98 0.61
N ALA A 50 11.68 5.76 1.58
CA ALA A 50 11.83 6.31 2.92
C ALA A 50 13.08 5.78 3.64
N GLY A 51 13.49 4.54 3.39
CA GLY A 51 14.72 3.95 3.91
C GLY A 51 15.98 4.56 3.28
N ILE A 52 15.94 4.93 2.00
CA ILE A 52 17.04 5.66 1.34
C ILE A 52 17.18 7.06 1.94
N ASP A 53 16.07 7.78 2.10
CA ASP A 53 16.05 9.11 2.72
C ASP A 53 16.55 9.08 4.18
N ALA A 54 16.16 8.05 4.94
CA ALA A 54 16.63 7.84 6.32
C ALA A 54 18.15 7.67 6.36
N LYS A 55 18.70 6.81 5.50
CA LYS A 55 20.15 6.57 5.39
C LYS A 55 20.91 7.83 4.96
N ALA A 56 20.39 8.57 3.99
CA ALA A 56 21.01 9.81 3.52
C ALA A 56 21.03 10.90 4.59
N SER A 57 20.03 10.90 5.48
CA SER A 57 19.92 11.85 6.60
C SER A 57 20.67 11.41 7.86
N GLY A 58 21.30 10.22 7.87
CA GLY A 58 21.99 9.65 9.03
C GLY A 58 21.06 9.12 10.12
N GLU A 59 19.77 8.93 9.82
CA GLU A 59 18.78 8.43 10.79
C GLU A 59 18.88 6.90 10.92
N LYS A 60 18.87 6.40 12.16
CA LYS A 60 18.96 4.96 12.46
C LYS A 60 17.65 4.20 12.16
N GLN A 61 16.54 4.91 12.02
CA GLN A 61 15.20 4.35 11.80
C GLN A 61 14.42 5.21 10.80
N ILE A 62 13.42 4.61 10.16
CA ILE A 62 12.49 5.36 9.30
C ILE A 62 11.60 6.23 10.19
N THR A 63 11.73 7.54 10.05
CA THR A 63 10.88 8.51 10.76
C THR A 63 9.70 8.96 9.89
N ALA A 64 8.69 9.56 10.52
CA ALA A 64 7.54 10.13 9.82
C ALA A 64 7.92 11.19 8.78
N ARG A 65 9.04 11.90 8.98
CA ARG A 65 9.58 12.89 8.04
C ARG A 65 9.99 12.24 6.73
N ASN A 66 10.71 11.12 6.80
CA ASN A 66 11.19 10.39 5.62
C ASN A 66 10.02 9.81 4.84
N VAL A 67 9.02 9.24 5.54
CA VAL A 67 7.80 8.73 4.89
C VAL A 67 7.03 9.85 4.19
N LYS A 68 6.87 11.02 4.83
CA LYS A 68 6.17 12.15 4.23
C LYS A 68 6.85 12.64 2.95
N LYS A 69 8.19 12.70 2.95
CA LYS A 69 8.99 13.09 1.79
C LYS A 69 8.93 12.04 0.67
N ALA A 70 9.12 10.77 1.01
CA ALA A 70 9.04 9.66 0.07
C ALA A 70 7.64 9.52 -0.55
N LYS A 71 6.58 9.79 0.21
CA LYS A 71 5.18 9.69 -0.23
C LYS A 71 4.92 10.49 -1.50
N ASP A 72 5.34 11.75 -1.56
CA ASP A 72 5.05 12.61 -2.70
C ASP A 72 5.80 12.14 -3.97
N THR A 73 7.00 11.60 -3.81
CA THR A 73 7.78 11.00 -4.91
C THR A 73 7.15 9.71 -5.42
N VAL A 74 6.78 8.81 -4.50
CA VAL A 74 6.22 7.49 -4.84
C VAL A 74 4.83 7.64 -5.46
N LEU A 75 3.99 8.55 -4.92
CA LEU A 75 2.68 8.83 -5.51
C LEU A 75 2.77 9.35 -6.94
N LYS A 76 3.80 10.13 -7.29
CA LYS A 76 4.02 10.57 -8.68
C LYS A 76 4.37 9.40 -9.61
N LYS A 77 5.10 8.39 -9.11
CA LYS A 77 5.47 7.19 -9.89
C LYS A 77 4.27 6.25 -10.13
N PHE A 78 3.32 6.21 -9.19
CA PHE A 78 2.12 5.37 -9.25
C PHE A 78 0.89 6.08 -9.82
N ARG A 79 0.98 7.38 -10.13
CA ARG A 79 -0.01 8.04 -10.98
C ARG A 79 0.22 7.58 -12.42
N ALA A 80 -0.72 6.76 -12.92
CA ALA A 80 -0.90 6.53 -14.35
C ALA A 80 -1.36 7.83 -15.04
#